data_AF-E5A7T7-F1
#
_entry.id   AF-E5A7T7-F1
#
_cell.length_a   1.000
_cell.length_b   1.000
_cell.length_c   1.000
_cell.angle_alpha   90.00
_cell.angle_beta   90.00
_cell.angle_gamma   90.00
#
_symmetry.space_group_name_H-M   'P 1'
#
loop_
_entity.id
_entity.type
_entity.pdbx_description
1 polymer ?
#
loop_
_entity_poly.entity_id
_entity_poly.type
_entity_poly.pdbx_seq_one_letter_code
_entity_poly.pdbx_strand_id
1 'polypeptide(L)'
;MASAKQQEHMLLTEHFTWPPITLIDDIINAVNEVLYRCTDSFETGLLSADPALLGFADRYAAEQRAPARDGDGGALYPEARLEIEEGVLKLETLMENAVDKNFDKLEIWTLRNVLCLPRGEEELASWVRLGGYEDNNRTSYTHPKTQVSLQKPSTPSAANSSRRKN
;
A
#
# COMPACT_ATOMS: atom_id res chain seq x y z
N MET A 1 19.72 -21.00 -7.30
CA MET A 1 18.29 -20.84 -7.64
C MET A 1 17.73 -19.78 -6.72
N ALA A 2 16.99 -18.79 -7.23
CA ALA A 2 16.32 -17.82 -6.37
C ALA A 2 15.23 -18.52 -5.54
N SER A 3 15.09 -18.15 -4.27
CA SER A 3 13.98 -18.61 -3.43
C SER A 3 12.64 -18.14 -4.00
N ALA A 4 11.54 -18.85 -3.74
CA ALA A 4 10.19 -18.44 -4.14
C ALA A 4 9.86 -17.00 -3.70
N LYS A 5 10.28 -16.59 -2.50
CA LYS A 5 10.15 -15.19 -2.02
C LYS A 5 10.96 -14.19 -2.85
N GLN A 6 12.14 -14.58 -3.29
CA GLN A 6 12.98 -13.72 -4.13
C GLN A 6 12.38 -13.58 -5.53
N GLN A 7 11.81 -14.66 -6.08
CA GLN A 7 11.09 -14.62 -7.36
C GLN A 7 9.84 -13.75 -7.28
N GLU A 8 9.04 -13.89 -6.22
CA GLU A 8 7.90 -13.02 -5.95
C GLU A 8 8.31 -11.55 -5.89
N HIS A 9 9.34 -11.22 -5.11
CA HIS A 9 9.85 -9.86 -5.01
C HIS A 9 10.29 -9.31 -6.37
N MET A 10 11.01 -10.10 -7.18
CA MET A 10 11.42 -9.69 -8.53
C MET A 10 10.23 -9.46 -9.45
N LEU A 11 9.26 -10.37 -9.44
CA LEU A 11 8.07 -10.29 -10.29
C LEU A 11 7.20 -9.08 -9.94
N LEU A 12 6.98 -8.84 -8.64
CA LEU A 12 6.23 -7.67 -8.18
C LEU A 12 6.98 -6.37 -8.49
N THR A 13 8.30 -6.34 -8.28
CA THR A 13 9.11 -5.17 -8.61
C THR A 13 9.06 -4.85 -10.11
N GLU A 14 9.12 -5.88 -10.96
CA GLU A 14 8.98 -5.70 -12.40
C GLU A 14 7.57 -5.23 -12.78
N HIS A 15 6.54 -5.85 -12.21
CA HIS A 15 5.15 -5.50 -12.47
C HIS A 15 4.83 -4.05 -12.08
N PHE A 16 5.24 -3.63 -10.89
CA PHE A 16 4.99 -2.29 -10.40
C PHE A 16 5.97 -1.26 -10.96
N THR A 17 7.12 -1.69 -11.48
CA THR A 17 8.28 -0.87 -11.86
C THR A 17 9.01 -0.20 -10.69
N TRP A 18 8.62 -0.54 -9.46
CA TRP A 18 9.24 -0.12 -8.20
C TRP A 18 9.09 -1.23 -7.15
N PRO A 19 10.00 -1.33 -6.17
CA PRO A 19 9.92 -2.36 -5.13
C PRO A 19 8.72 -2.13 -4.21
N PRO A 20 7.85 -3.13 -3.96
CA PRO A 20 6.61 -2.95 -3.20
C PRO A 20 6.73 -2.22 -1.85
N ILE A 21 7.86 -2.37 -1.16
CA ILE A 21 8.15 -1.71 0.12
C ILE A 21 8.19 -0.18 0.00
N THR A 22 8.59 0.37 -1.15
CA THR A 22 8.77 1.83 -1.30
C THR A 22 7.44 2.59 -1.23
N LEU A 23 6.33 1.98 -1.66
CA LEU A 23 5.01 2.58 -1.48
C LEU A 23 4.67 2.77 -0.01
N ILE A 24 5.06 1.82 0.84
CA ILE A 24 4.79 1.90 2.27
C ILE A 24 5.68 2.96 2.90
N ASP A 25 6.96 3.03 2.52
CA ASP A 25 7.88 4.07 2.96
C ASP A 25 7.33 5.47 2.63
N ASP A 26 6.82 5.67 1.41
CA ASP A 26 6.22 6.95 0.99
C ASP A 26 4.96 7.29 1.81
N ILE A 27 4.12 6.30 2.12
CA ILE A 27 2.95 6.49 2.98
C ILE A 27 3.37 6.91 4.40
N ILE A 28 4.35 6.22 4.99
CA ILE A 28 4.85 6.54 6.34
C ILE A 28 5.42 7.96 6.37
N ASN A 29 6.22 8.32 5.36
CA ASN A 29 6.80 9.66 5.23
C ASN A 29 5.71 10.73 5.13
N ALA A 30 4.69 10.52 4.30
CA ALA A 30 3.57 11.43 4.16
C ALA A 30 2.78 11.60 5.47
N VAL A 31 2.55 10.51 6.21
CA VAL A 31 1.82 10.56 7.49
C VAL A 31 2.62 11.29 8.55
N ASN A 32 3.93 11.06 8.64
CA ASN A 32 4.80 11.80 9.55
C ASN A 32 4.81 13.31 9.22
N GLU A 33 4.90 13.68 7.94
CA GLU A 33 4.82 15.09 7.53
C GLU A 33 3.46 15.73 7.90
N VAL A 34 2.36 14.98 7.81
CA VAL A 34 1.04 15.46 8.23
C VAL A 34 0.95 15.59 9.76
N LEU A 35 1.53 14.66 10.52
CA LEU A 35 1.58 14.70 11.98
C LEU A 35 2.27 15.96 12.46
N TYR A 36 3.48 16.24 11.99
CA TYR A 36 4.24 17.43 12.39
C TYR A 36 3.52 18.73 12.01
N ARG A 37 2.96 18.80 10.80
CA ARG A 37 2.16 19.97 10.40
C ARG A 37 0.92 20.18 11.28
N CYS A 38 0.31 19.10 11.74
CA CYS A 38 -0.86 19.15 12.60
C CYS A 38 -0.49 19.64 14.01
N THR A 39 0.58 19.10 14.61
CA THR A 39 1.04 19.50 15.94
C THR A 39 1.51 20.96 15.95
N ASP A 40 2.24 21.41 14.92
CA ASP A 40 2.63 22.82 14.75
C ASP A 40 1.41 23.74 14.64
N SER A 41 0.42 23.35 13.83
CA SER A 41 -0.81 24.13 13.65
C SER A 41 -1.63 24.18 14.94
N PHE A 42 -1.64 23.09 15.69
CA PHE A 42 -2.33 22.99 16.97
C PHE A 42 -1.67 23.86 18.04
N GLU A 43 -0.34 23.83 18.15
CA GLU A 43 0.42 24.73 19.04
C GLU A 43 0.15 26.19 18.70
N THR A 44 0.27 26.55 17.42
CA THR A 44 0.03 27.91 16.94
C THR A 44 -1.40 28.36 17.26
N GLY A 45 -2.39 27.49 17.05
CA GLY A 45 -3.78 27.75 17.38
C GLY A 45 -3.99 28.01 18.87
N LEU A 46 -3.43 27.16 19.74
CA LEU A 46 -3.55 27.32 21.19
C LEU A 46 -2.82 28.56 21.72
N LEU A 47 -1.62 28.85 21.22
CA LEU A 47 -0.85 30.05 21.60
C LEU A 47 -1.52 31.35 21.14
N SER A 48 -2.35 31.29 20.08
CA SER A 48 -3.11 32.44 19.60
C SER A 48 -4.41 32.68 20.37
N ALA A 49 -4.90 31.67 21.11
CA ALA A 49 -6.14 31.74 21.86
C ALA A 49 -5.93 32.47 23.20
N ASP A 50 -6.98 33.13 23.69
CA ASP A 50 -6.98 33.73 25.02
C ASP A 50 -6.85 32.62 26.09
N PRO A 51 -5.80 32.62 26.93
CA PRO A 51 -5.64 31.63 27.99
C PRO A 51 -6.83 31.56 28.95
N ALA A 52 -7.57 32.65 29.15
CA ALA A 52 -8.78 32.61 29.99
C ALA A 52 -9.82 31.60 29.45
N LEU A 53 -9.96 31.50 28.13
CA LEU A 53 -10.87 30.56 27.46
C LEU A 53 -10.37 29.12 27.46
N LEU A 54 -9.06 28.92 27.64
CA LEU A 54 -8.43 27.60 27.73
C LEU A 54 -8.55 27.00 29.13
N GLY A 55 -9.25 27.66 30.06
CA GLY A 55 -9.51 27.16 31.41
C GLY A 55 -8.50 27.65 32.46
N PHE A 56 -7.54 28.49 32.10
CA PHE A 56 -6.60 29.06 33.09
C PHE A 56 -7.29 30.00 34.08
N ALA A 57 -8.36 30.70 33.66
CA ALA A 57 -9.17 31.52 34.54
C ALA A 57 -9.87 30.68 35.63
N ASP A 58 -10.49 29.57 35.21
CA ASP A 58 -11.18 28.64 36.11
C ASP A 58 -10.21 27.98 37.09
N ARG A 59 -9.01 27.61 36.61
CA ARG A 59 -7.94 27.07 37.46
C ARG A 59 -7.48 28.06 38.52
N TYR A 60 -7.22 29.30 38.12
CA TYR A 60 -6.82 30.36 39.06
C TYR A 60 -7.90 30.62 40.12
N ALA A 61 -9.18 30.63 39.72
CA ALA A 61 -10.29 30.76 40.65
C ALA A 61 -10.36 29.59 41.64
N ALA A 62 -10.15 28.35 41.16
CA ALA A 62 -10.12 27.15 42.00
C ALA A 62 -8.94 27.16 42.99
N GLU A 63 -7.78 27.68 42.57
CA GLU A 63 -6.57 27.81 43.39
C GLU A 63 -6.58 29.05 44.32
N GLN A 64 -7.65 29.86 44.31
CA GLN A 64 -7.73 31.15 45.01
C GLN A 64 -6.58 32.10 44.65
N ARG A 65 -6.06 32.00 43.43
CA ARG A 65 -4.96 32.81 42.90
C ARG A 65 -5.50 33.92 42.00
N ALA A 66 -5.01 35.14 42.20
CA ALA A 66 -5.32 36.26 41.30
C ALA A 66 -4.39 36.24 40.08
N PRO A 67 -4.92 36.37 38.84
CA PRO A 67 -4.08 36.51 37.66
C PRO A 67 -3.29 37.82 37.70
N ALA A 68 -2.09 37.79 37.12
CA ALA A 68 -1.34 39.02 36.90
C ALA A 68 -2.13 39.94 35.95
N ARG A 69 -1.86 41.24 35.98
CA ARG A 69 -2.47 42.19 35.02
C ARG A 69 -1.40 42.73 34.10
N ASP A 70 -1.72 42.80 32.81
CA ASP A 70 -0.87 43.52 31.85
C ASP A 70 -1.03 45.05 32.01
N GLY A 71 -0.29 45.81 31.21
CA GLY A 71 -0.36 47.27 31.18
C GLY A 71 -1.72 47.83 30.78
N ASP A 72 -2.56 47.03 30.13
CA ASP A 72 -3.90 47.39 29.65
C ASP A 72 -5.02 46.86 30.58
N GLY A 73 -4.66 46.17 31.67
CA GLY A 73 -5.58 45.62 32.66
C GLY A 73 -6.14 44.23 32.35
N GLY A 74 -5.69 43.59 31.28
CA GLY A 74 -6.02 42.21 30.90
C GLY A 74 -5.41 41.18 31.86
N ALA A 75 -6.08 40.04 32.00
CA ALA A 75 -5.59 38.94 32.85
C ALA A 75 -4.46 38.17 32.14
N LEU A 76 -3.29 38.13 32.78
CA LEU A 76 -2.11 37.42 32.32
C LEU A 76 -1.95 36.10 33.08
N TYR A 77 -1.68 35.05 32.30
CA TYR A 77 -1.38 33.70 32.77
C TYR A 77 0.02 33.31 32.26
N PRO A 78 1.10 33.71 32.96
CA PRO A 78 2.47 33.55 32.46
C PRO A 78 2.89 32.08 32.23
N GLU A 79 2.29 31.13 32.94
CA GLU A 79 2.53 29.70 32.77
C GLU A 79 1.85 29.10 31.54
N ALA A 80 0.83 29.77 30.97
CA ALA A 80 -0.01 29.19 29.93
C ALA A 80 0.80 28.79 28.69
N ARG A 81 1.73 29.65 28.27
CA ARG A 81 2.59 29.38 27.13
C ARG A 81 3.42 28.10 27.31
N LEU A 82 4.12 27.99 28.44
CA LEU A 82 4.99 26.84 28.71
C LEU A 82 4.18 25.55 28.89
N GLU A 83 3.01 25.62 29.52
CA GLU A 83 2.12 24.46 29.66
C GLU A 83 1.56 23.98 28.32
N ILE A 84 1.24 24.90 27.40
CA ILE A 84 0.84 24.58 26.03
C ILE A 84 2.00 23.92 25.27
N GLU A 85 3.19 24.52 25.26
CA GLU A 85 4.39 24.00 24.59
C GLU A 85 4.72 22.57 25.09
N GLU A 86 4.72 22.35 26.40
CA GLU A 86 4.94 21.01 26.97
C GLU A 86 3.83 20.02 26.64
N GLY A 87 2.57 20.47 26.66
CA GLY A 87 1.41 19.64 26.36
C GLY A 87 1.40 19.16 24.91
N VAL A 88 1.71 20.06 23.98
CA VAL A 88 1.80 19.74 22.55
C VAL A 88 2.99 18.82 22.28
N LEU A 89 4.14 19.06 22.89
CA LEU A 89 5.29 18.16 22.76
C LEU A 89 4.96 16.73 23.24
N LYS A 90 4.27 16.61 24.38
CA LYS A 90 3.82 15.30 24.91
C LYS A 90 2.83 14.64 23.94
N LEU A 91 1.91 15.41 23.36
CA LEU A 91 0.96 14.92 22.36
C LEU A 91 1.69 14.41 21.11
N GLU A 92 2.65 15.17 20.59
CA GLU A 92 3.47 14.79 19.43
C GLU A 92 4.17 13.45 19.67
N THR A 93 4.88 13.30 20.79
CA THR A 93 5.54 12.03 21.14
C THR A 93 4.55 10.87 21.22
N LEU A 94 3.34 11.08 21.76
CA LEU A 94 2.31 10.04 21.81
C LEU A 94 1.82 9.67 20.40
N MET A 95 1.63 10.66 19.54
CA MET A 95 1.20 10.45 18.16
C MET A 95 2.27 9.73 17.35
N GLU A 96 3.55 10.09 17.48
CA GLU A 96 4.67 9.41 16.81
C GLU A 96 4.68 7.92 17.15
N ASN A 97 4.63 7.59 18.44
CA ASN A 97 4.58 6.20 18.91
C ASN A 97 3.34 5.45 18.41
N ALA A 98 2.19 6.13 18.33
CA ALA A 98 0.96 5.53 17.83
C ALA A 98 0.99 5.31 16.32
N VAL A 99 1.54 6.25 15.55
CA VAL A 99 1.70 6.14 14.10
C VAL A 99 2.69 5.03 13.79
N ASP A 100 3.90 5.06 14.32
CA ASP A 100 4.96 4.05 14.12
C ASP A 100 4.41 2.63 14.31
N LYS A 101 3.83 2.35 15.48
CA LYS A 101 3.28 1.03 15.82
C LYS A 101 2.13 0.56 14.91
N ASN A 102 1.29 1.48 14.44
CA ASN A 102 0.15 1.12 13.59
C ASN A 102 0.55 1.01 12.12
N PHE A 103 1.52 1.79 11.68
CA PHE A 103 2.03 1.74 10.32
C PHE A 103 3.02 0.59 10.11
N ASP A 104 3.75 0.14 11.14
CA ASP A 104 4.45 -1.16 11.13
C ASP A 104 3.48 -2.33 10.82
N LYS A 105 2.30 -2.31 11.45
CA LYS A 105 1.28 -3.33 11.21
C LYS A 105 0.69 -3.20 9.81
N LEU A 106 0.51 -1.97 9.33
CA LEU A 106 0.06 -1.71 7.97
C LEU A 106 1.06 -2.25 6.96
N GLU A 107 2.36 -2.00 7.15
CA GLU A 107 3.44 -2.52 6.31
C GLU A 107 3.36 -4.04 6.24
N ILE A 108 3.39 -4.69 7.41
CA ILE A 108 3.35 -6.14 7.51
C ILE A 108 2.08 -6.68 6.86
N TRP A 109 0.91 -6.09 7.11
CA TRP A 109 -0.34 -6.58 6.56
C TRP A 109 -0.42 -6.39 5.03
N THR A 110 0.04 -5.26 4.52
CA THR A 110 -0.01 -4.91 3.11
C THR A 110 0.93 -5.78 2.28
N LEU A 111 2.18 -5.96 2.72
CA LEU A 111 3.14 -6.85 2.08
C LEU A 111 2.76 -8.34 2.18
N ARG A 112 1.82 -8.68 3.09
CA ARG A 112 1.39 -10.06 3.32
C ARG A 112 0.09 -10.44 2.63
N ASN A 113 -0.73 -9.48 2.23
CA ASN A 113 -2.09 -9.74 1.74
C ASN A 113 -2.47 -8.94 0.49
N VAL A 114 -1.84 -7.79 0.25
CA VAL A 114 -2.18 -6.91 -0.88
C VAL A 114 -1.09 -6.98 -1.95
N LEU A 115 0.16 -6.70 -1.54
CA LEU A 115 1.32 -6.67 -2.43
C LEU A 115 2.08 -8.00 -2.37
N CYS A 116 1.36 -9.10 -2.59
CA CYS A 116 1.91 -10.45 -2.56
C CYS A 116 1.18 -11.36 -3.55
N LEU A 117 1.83 -12.47 -3.91
CA LEU A 117 1.18 -13.56 -4.62
C LEU A 117 0.34 -14.42 -3.64
N PRO A 118 -0.73 -15.09 -4.13
CA PRO A 118 -1.50 -16.04 -3.34
C PRO A 118 -0.63 -17.06 -2.61
N ARG A 119 -0.90 -17.25 -1.32
CA ARG A 119 -0.19 -18.22 -0.48
C ARG A 119 -0.68 -19.63 -0.71
N GLY A 120 0.21 -20.61 -0.56
CA GLY A 120 -0.10 -22.03 -0.69
C GLY A 120 0.23 -22.62 -2.06
N GLU A 121 0.60 -21.77 -3.03
CA GLU A 121 1.08 -22.19 -4.35
C GLU A 121 2.51 -21.68 -4.55
N GLU A 122 3.49 -22.33 -3.90
CA GLU A 122 4.91 -21.92 -3.92
C GLU A 122 5.50 -21.86 -5.33
N GLU A 123 4.86 -22.52 -6.31
CA GLU A 123 5.26 -22.49 -7.70
C GLU A 123 4.56 -21.40 -8.52
N LEU A 124 3.53 -20.72 -8.01
CA LEU A 124 2.72 -19.77 -8.79
C LEU A 124 3.57 -18.66 -9.42
N ALA A 125 4.56 -18.15 -8.69
CA ALA A 125 5.53 -17.17 -9.20
C ALA A 125 6.22 -17.62 -10.50
N SER A 126 6.43 -18.93 -10.68
CA SER A 126 7.03 -19.50 -11.90
C SER A 126 6.07 -19.61 -13.08
N TRP A 127 4.75 -19.59 -12.84
CA TRP A 127 3.71 -19.66 -13.86
C TRP A 127 3.23 -18.27 -14.29
N VAL A 128 3.30 -17.28 -13.41
CA VAL A 128 2.92 -15.90 -13.73
C VAL A 128 3.85 -15.34 -14.81
N ARG A 129 3.26 -14.70 -15.82
CA ARG A 129 3.96 -13.96 -16.87
C ARG A 129 3.36 -12.57 -16.94
N LEU A 130 4.22 -11.56 -17.01
CA LEU A 130 3.79 -10.17 -17.17
C LEU A 130 3.49 -9.88 -18.65
N GLY A 131 2.59 -8.94 -18.91
CA GLY A 131 2.18 -8.59 -20.28
C GLY A 131 3.34 -8.16 -21.19
N GLY A 132 4.41 -7.59 -20.62
CA GLY A 132 5.63 -7.23 -21.37
C GLY A 132 6.36 -8.42 -22.01
N TYR A 133 6.03 -9.66 -21.61
CA TYR A 133 6.60 -10.88 -22.19
C TYR A 133 5.75 -11.48 -23.33
N GLU A 134 4.57 -10.95 -23.64
CA GLU A 134 3.66 -11.52 -24.65
C GLU A 134 4.28 -11.56 -26.06
N ASP A 135 5.07 -10.55 -26.44
CA ASP A 135 5.72 -10.49 -27.76
C ASP A 135 6.93 -11.42 -27.89
N ASN A 136 7.58 -11.78 -26.77
CA ASN A 136 8.75 -12.67 -26.75
C ASN A 136 8.36 -14.16 -26.88
N ASN A 137 7.09 -14.51 -26.67
CA ASN A 137 6.61 -15.90 -26.65
C ASN A 137 5.90 -16.35 -27.94
N ARG A 138 5.93 -15.53 -29.02
CA ARG A 138 5.50 -15.96 -30.37
C ARG A 138 6.59 -16.72 -31.15
N THR A 139 7.61 -17.25 -30.47
CA THR A 139 8.51 -18.24 -31.06
C THR A 139 7.82 -19.61 -31.14
N SER A 140 7.02 -19.74 -32.20
CA SER A 140 6.68 -20.97 -32.94
C SER A 140 6.95 -22.31 -32.22
N TYR A 141 6.04 -22.73 -31.34
CA TYR A 141 5.80 -24.17 -31.18
C TYR A 141 5.05 -24.66 -32.43
N THR A 142 5.79 -25.08 -33.46
CA THR A 142 5.25 -25.96 -34.48
C THR A 142 4.99 -27.31 -33.84
N HIS A 143 3.72 -27.62 -33.54
CA HIS A 143 3.32 -29.01 -33.36
C HIS A 143 3.78 -29.81 -34.59
N PRO A 144 4.48 -30.95 -34.45
CA PRO A 144 4.67 -31.85 -35.56
C PRO A 144 3.27 -32.22 -36.05
N LYS A 145 2.93 -31.80 -37.27
CA LYS A 145 1.69 -32.24 -37.94
C LYS A 145 1.79 -33.76 -38.05
N THR A 146 1.14 -34.49 -37.15
CA THR A 146 0.82 -35.89 -37.37
C THR A 146 -0.06 -35.91 -38.61
N GLN A 147 0.53 -36.17 -39.78
CA GLN A 147 -0.23 -36.49 -40.98
C GLN A 147 -0.92 -37.81 -40.73
N VAL A 148 -2.12 -37.77 -40.15
CA VAL A 148 -3.05 -38.88 -40.27
C VAL A 148 -3.48 -38.89 -41.74
N SER A 149 -2.83 -39.74 -42.54
CA SER A 149 -3.32 -40.06 -43.87
C SER A 149 -4.66 -40.76 -43.70
N LEU A 150 -5.76 -40.04 -43.90
CA LEU A 150 -7.06 -40.67 -44.17
C LEU A 150 -6.91 -41.43 -45.50
N GLN A 151 -6.56 -42.71 -45.42
CA GLN A 151 -6.73 -43.63 -46.53
C GLN A 151 -8.22 -43.70 -46.83
N LYS A 152 -8.59 -43.19 -48.00
CA LYS A 152 -9.93 -43.27 -48.55
C LYS A 152 -10.30 -44.76 -48.68
N PRO A 153 -11.46 -45.21 -48.18
CA PRO A 153 -11.84 -46.62 -48.29
C PRO A 153 -11.99 -47.01 -49.76
N SER A 154 -11.39 -48.13 -50.14
CA SER A 154 -11.49 -48.71 -51.47
C SER A 154 -12.92 -49.17 -51.74
N THR A 155 -13.54 -48.59 -52.76
CA THR A 155 -14.84 -49.06 -53.29
C THR A 155 -14.68 -50.46 -53.89
N PRO A 156 -15.56 -51.42 -53.54
CA PRO A 156 -15.51 -52.77 -54.09
C PRO A 156 -15.95 -52.79 -55.55
N SER A 157 -15.16 -53.49 -56.37
CA SER A 157 -15.40 -53.76 -57.78
C SER A 157 -16.66 -54.59 -57.99
N ALA A 158 -17.67 -54.03 -58.66
CA ALA A 158 -18.82 -54.77 -59.16
C ALA A 158 -18.55 -55.20 -60.60
N ALA A 159 -18.16 -56.46 -60.76
CA ALA A 159 -18.24 -57.17 -62.03
C ALA A 159 -19.72 -57.40 -62.38
N ASN A 160 -20.17 -57.00 -63.58
CA ASN A 160 -20.37 -57.93 -64.69
C ASN A 160 -21.20 -57.34 -65.85
N SER A 161 -20.80 -57.77 -67.06
CA SER A 161 -21.69 -58.15 -68.17
C SER A 161 -22.51 -57.07 -68.88
N SER A 162 -22.07 -56.71 -70.09
CA SER A 162 -22.92 -56.82 -71.30
C SER A 162 -22.09 -56.74 -72.59
N ARG A 163 -21.85 -57.89 -73.19
CA ARG A 163 -21.45 -58.06 -74.61
C ARG A 163 -22.56 -58.90 -75.27
N ARG A 164 -22.97 -58.50 -76.48
CA ARG A 164 -23.93 -59.14 -77.43
C ARG A 164 -25.42 -58.92 -77.08
N LYS A 165 -26.33 -58.53 -77.98
CA LYS A 165 -26.53 -58.69 -79.45
C LYS A 165 -27.42 -57.49 -79.91
N ASN A 166 -27.50 -56.98 -81.13
CA ASN A 166 -27.31 -57.43 -82.52
C ASN A 166 -26.70 -56.28 -83.33
#